data_AF-A0A961XLT0-F1
#
_entry.id   AF-A0A961XLT0-F1
#
_cell.length_a   1.000
_cell.length_b   1.000
_cell.length_c   1.000
_cell.angle_alpha   90.00
_cell.angle_beta   90.00
_cell.angle_gamma   90.00
#
_symmetry.space_group_name_H-M   'P 1'
#
loop_
_entity.id
_entity.type
_entity.pdbx_description
1 polymer ?
#
loop_
_entity_poly.entity_id
_entity_poly.type
_entity_poly.pdbx_seq_one_letter_code
_entity_poly.pdbx_strand_id
1 'polypeptide(L)'
;LRLHYAETLKYWRERFMANRKRAVEIYDERFARMWEFYLAASEASFRWQDLVVFQFQLTKRNDTLPITRGYMTKAEDALRRTAAKSPLPVPLQKPARRRASTGRS
;
A
#
# COMPACT_ATOMS: atom_id res chain seq x y z
N LEU A 1 3.99 -9.08 9.14
CA LEU A 1 3.23 -8.55 7.99
C LEU A 1 1.75 -8.92 7.97
N ARG A 2 1.37 -10.18 8.26
CA ARG A 2 -0.05 -10.61 8.25
C ARG A 2 -1.00 -9.64 8.96
N LEU A 3 -0.71 -9.31 10.23
CA LEU A 3 -1.52 -8.37 11.00
C LEU A 3 -1.46 -6.92 10.49
N HIS A 4 -0.35 -6.50 9.85
CA HIS A 4 -0.27 -5.15 9.28
C HIS A 4 -1.29 -4.94 8.16
N TYR A 5 -1.54 -5.98 7.35
CA TYR A 5 -2.53 -5.88 6.28
C TYR A 5 -3.96 -5.91 6.84
N ALA A 6 -4.22 -6.66 7.91
CA ALA A 6 -5.48 -6.56 8.65
C ALA A 6 -5.74 -5.13 9.18
N GLU A 7 -4.74 -4.50 9.82
CA GLU A 7 -4.88 -3.10 10.28
C GLU A 7 -5.08 -2.12 9.12
N THR A 8 -4.43 -2.36 7.98
CA THR A 8 -4.63 -1.55 6.77
C THR A 8 -6.08 -1.62 6.29
N LEU A 9 -6.63 -2.84 6.19
CA LEU A 9 -8.02 -3.08 5.77
C LEU A 9 -9.02 -2.50 6.77
N LYS A 10 -8.74 -2.57 8.06
CA LYS A 10 -9.54 -1.91 9.11
C LYS A 10 -9.63 -0.40 8.86
N TYR A 11 -8.49 0.29 8.71
CA TYR A 11 -8.49 1.73 8.46
C TYR A 11 -9.14 2.10 7.12
N TRP A 12 -9.03 1.25 6.11
CA TRP A 12 -9.71 1.46 4.84
C TRP A 12 -11.22 1.33 4.99
N ARG A 13 -11.69 0.31 5.72
CA ARG A 13 -13.10 0.11 6.04
C ARG A 13 -13.65 1.28 6.84
N GLU A 14 -12.98 1.71 7.90
CA GLU A 14 -13.41 2.86 8.70
C GLU A 14 -13.56 4.14 7.85
N ARG A 15 -12.55 4.44 7.04
CA ARG A 15 -12.60 5.60 6.13
C ARG A 15 -13.66 5.47 5.05
N PHE A 16 -13.86 4.27 4.51
CA PHE A 16 -14.90 4.00 3.52
C PHE A 16 -16.29 4.19 4.14
N MET A 17 -16.55 3.63 5.32
CA MET A 17 -17.83 3.74 6.01
C MET A 17 -18.16 5.20 6.36
N ALA A 18 -17.17 5.97 6.81
CA ALA A 18 -17.32 7.41 7.06
C ALA A 18 -17.71 8.20 5.79
N ASN A 19 -17.39 7.70 4.59
CA ASN A 19 -17.66 8.34 3.31
C ASN A 19 -18.64 7.55 2.43
N ARG A 20 -19.35 6.56 2.98
CA ARG A 20 -20.15 5.59 2.21
C ARG A 20 -21.21 6.28 1.35
N LYS A 21 -21.86 7.32 1.87
CA LYS A 21 -22.87 8.12 1.13
C LYS A 21 -22.31 8.64 -0.19
N ARG A 22 -21.11 9.22 -0.16
CA ARG A 22 -20.41 9.71 -1.35
C ARG A 22 -20.06 8.58 -2.31
N ALA A 23 -19.71 7.40 -1.81
CA ALA A 23 -19.46 6.24 -2.66
C ALA A 23 -20.73 5.77 -3.40
N VAL A 24 -21.89 5.84 -2.73
CA VAL A 24 -23.20 5.53 -3.34
C VAL A 24 -23.56 6.56 -4.42
N GLU A 25 -23.29 7.85 -4.17
CA GLU A 25 -23.54 8.93 -5.14
C GLU A 25 -22.70 8.79 -6.42
N ILE A 26 -21.45 8.31 -6.30
CA ILE A 26 -20.54 8.15 -7.44
C ILE A 26 -20.82 6.86 -8.22
N TYR A 27 -21.25 5.80 -7.52
CA TYR A 27 -21.47 4.48 -8.09
C TYR A 27 -22.93 4.06 -7.93
N ASP A 28 -23.22 3.26 -6.90
CA ASP A 28 -24.57 2.90 -6.48
C ASP A 28 -24.52 2.18 -5.12
N GLU A 29 -25.69 1.86 -4.59
CA GLU A 29 -25.85 1.15 -3.32
C GLU A 29 -25.36 -0.31 -3.41
N ARG A 30 -25.44 -0.94 -4.59
CA ARG A 30 -24.97 -2.31 -4.81
C ARG A 30 -23.45 -2.39 -4.65
N PHE A 31 -22.72 -1.48 -5.29
CA PHE A 31 -21.28 -1.34 -5.18
C PHE A 31 -20.88 -1.06 -3.74
N ALA A 32 -21.55 -0.12 -3.07
CA ALA A 32 -21.21 0.24 -1.70
C ALA A 32 -21.30 -0.97 -0.75
N ARG A 33 -22.36 -1.79 -0.85
CA ARG A 33 -22.50 -3.02 -0.06
C ARG A 33 -21.45 -4.08 -0.41
N MET A 34 -21.18 -4.28 -1.69
CA MET A 34 -20.13 -5.22 -2.14
C MET A 34 -18.77 -4.81 -1.57
N TRP A 35 -18.45 -3.52 -1.63
CA TRP A 35 -17.17 -3.00 -1.18
C TRP A 35 -17.00 -3.08 0.34
N GLU A 36 -18.05 -2.76 1.08
CA GLU A 36 -18.11 -2.95 2.54
C GLU A 36 -17.85 -4.41 2.91
N PHE A 37 -18.54 -5.34 2.26
CA PHE A 37 -18.34 -6.79 2.48
C PHE A 37 -16.91 -7.22 2.16
N TYR A 38 -16.37 -6.79 1.01
CA TYR A 38 -15.01 -7.11 0.60
C TYR A 38 -13.97 -6.68 1.64
N LEU A 39 -14.06 -5.44 2.15
CA LEU A 39 -13.12 -4.93 3.14
C LEU A 39 -13.23 -5.68 4.47
N ALA A 40 -14.46 -5.93 4.94
CA ALA A 40 -14.69 -6.65 6.18
C ALA A 40 -14.23 -8.12 6.11
N ALA A 41 -14.58 -8.82 5.03
CA ALA A 41 -14.19 -10.21 4.82
C ALA A 41 -12.67 -10.35 4.65
N SER A 42 -12.04 -9.45 3.88
CA SER A 42 -10.59 -9.46 3.70
C SER A 42 -9.88 -9.20 5.04
N GLU A 43 -10.34 -8.22 5.84
CA GLU A 43 -9.78 -7.98 7.17
C GLU A 43 -9.84 -9.24 8.03
N ALA A 44 -11.02 -9.88 8.06
CA ALA A 44 -11.27 -11.10 8.80
C ALA A 44 -10.33 -12.24 8.36
N SER A 45 -10.15 -12.43 7.06
CA SER A 45 -9.25 -13.46 6.52
C SER A 45 -7.78 -13.18 6.86
N PHE A 46 -7.32 -11.93 6.87
CA PHE A 46 -5.96 -11.62 7.32
C PHE A 46 -5.80 -11.72 8.84
N ARG A 47 -6.83 -11.41 9.63
CA ARG A 47 -6.76 -11.40 11.10
C ARG A 47 -6.88 -12.81 11.69
N TRP A 48 -7.80 -13.60 11.17
CA TRP A 48 -8.20 -14.90 11.76
C TRP A 48 -7.98 -16.11 10.86
N GLN A 49 -7.72 -15.92 9.56
CA GLN A 49 -7.40 -17.01 8.65
C GLN A 49 -5.94 -16.89 8.16
N ASP A 50 -5.59 -17.71 7.17
CA ASP A 50 -4.21 -17.95 6.74
C ASP A 50 -3.75 -17.06 5.57
N LEU A 51 -4.45 -15.95 5.29
CA LEU A 51 -3.96 -15.00 4.28
C LEU A 51 -2.68 -14.32 4.75
N VAL A 52 -1.73 -14.19 3.83
CA VAL A 52 -0.39 -13.64 4.11
C VAL A 52 0.07 -12.71 3.01
N VAL A 53 0.90 -11.73 3.39
CA VAL A 53 1.59 -10.84 2.46
C VAL A 53 3.08 -11.11 2.59
N PHE A 54 3.71 -11.51 1.48
CA PHE A 54 5.14 -11.72 1.40
C PHE A 54 5.83 -10.51 0.79
N GLN A 55 7.03 -10.21 1.29
CA GLN A 55 7.95 -9.27 0.67
C GLN A 55 9.22 -10.03 0.33
N PHE A 56 9.49 -10.20 -0.96
CA PHE A 56 10.68 -10.87 -1.45
C PHE A 56 11.71 -9.85 -1.92
N GLN A 57 12.96 -10.05 -1.53
CA GLN A 57 14.09 -9.31 -2.06
C GLN A 57 14.90 -10.23 -2.95
N LEU A 58 14.95 -9.89 -4.24
CA LEU A 58 15.57 -10.70 -5.29
C LEU A 58 16.72 -9.92 -5.92
N THR A 59 17.89 -10.54 -6.03
CA THR A 59 19.07 -9.98 -6.70
C THR A 59 19.66 -11.00 -7.68
N LYS A 60 20.29 -10.52 -8.74
CA LYS A 60 20.93 -11.39 -9.74
C LYS A 60 22.27 -11.98 -9.25
N ARG A 61 22.92 -11.32 -8.29
CA ARG A 61 24.18 -11.74 -7.68
C ARG A 61 24.04 -11.84 -6.17
N ASN A 62 24.69 -12.84 -5.59
CA ASN A 62 24.57 -13.17 -4.16
C ASN A 62 25.32 -12.19 -3.25
N ASP A 63 26.26 -11.42 -3.78
CA ASP A 63 27.09 -10.44 -3.08
C ASP A 63 26.51 -9.01 -3.11
N THR A 64 25.35 -8.81 -3.75
CA THR A 64 24.74 -7.48 -3.95
C THR A 64 24.35 -6.82 -2.62
N LEU A 65 24.07 -7.62 -1.59
CA LEU A 65 23.57 -7.14 -0.31
C LEU A 65 24.52 -7.58 0.80
N PRO A 66 24.70 -6.73 1.84
CA PRO A 66 25.41 -7.16 3.04
C PRO A 66 24.75 -8.40 3.64
N ILE A 67 25.58 -9.29 4.22
CA ILE A 67 25.14 -10.51 4.90
C ILE A 67 24.14 -10.17 6.02
N THR A 68 24.35 -9.04 6.70
CA THR A 68 23.44 -8.56 7.75
C THR A 68 22.41 -7.58 7.20
N ARG A 69 21.19 -7.63 7.73
CA ARG A 69 20.08 -6.74 7.31
C ARG A 69 20.18 -5.31 7.87
N GLY A 70 21.31 -4.90 8.43
CA GLY A 70 21.46 -3.59 9.08
C GLY A 70 21.19 -2.39 8.16
N TYR A 71 21.33 -2.58 6.84
CA TYR A 71 20.97 -1.55 5.86
C TYR A 71 19.47 -1.25 5.83
N MET A 72 18.60 -2.23 6.11
CA MET A 72 17.14 -2.04 6.16
C MET A 72 16.78 -1.12 7.32
N THR A 73 17.27 -1.39 8.53
CA THR A 73 17.01 -0.57 9.73
C THR A 73 17.50 0.86 9.55
N LYS A 74 18.72 1.04 9.01
CA LYS A 74 19.25 2.38 8.70
C LYS A 74 18.35 3.16 7.75
N ALA A 75 17.81 2.48 6.72
CA ALA A 75 16.88 3.08 5.77
C ALA A 75 15.53 3.41 6.43
N GLU A 76 14.98 2.50 7.24
CA GLU A 76 13.74 2.74 8.01
C GLU A 76 13.87 3.96 8.91
N ASP A 77 14.97 4.11 9.64
CA ASP A 77 15.17 5.25 10.53
C ASP A 77 15.32 6.57 9.77
N ALA A 78 15.96 6.54 8.60
CA ALA A 78 16.02 7.70 7.71
C ALA A 78 14.61 8.09 7.20
N LEU A 79 13.78 7.11 6.86
CA LEU A 79 12.39 7.33 6.45
C LEU A 79 11.54 7.86 7.61
N ARG A 80 11.66 7.30 8.82
CA ARG A 80 10.97 7.79 10.03
C ARG A 80 11.33 9.24 10.33
N ARG A 81 12.61 9.61 10.24
CA ARG A 81 13.08 10.99 10.42
C ARG A 81 12.51 11.95 9.37
N THR A 82 12.32 11.48 8.14
CA THR A 82 11.73 12.28 7.06
C THR A 82 10.22 12.41 7.22
N ALA A 83 9.53 11.32 7.55
CA ALA A 83 8.08 11.30 7.76
C ALA A 83 7.66 12.14 8.98
N ALA A 84 8.45 12.16 10.06
CA ALA A 84 8.21 13.04 11.20
C ALA A 84 8.26 14.54 10.85
N LYS A 85 8.89 14.90 9.72
CA LYS A 85 8.97 16.29 9.22
C LYS A 85 7.84 16.64 8.25
N SER A 86 7.00 15.69 7.82
CA SER A 86 5.90 15.94 6.86
C SER A 86 4.66 15.11 7.22
N PRO A 87 3.54 15.71 7.68
CA PRO A 87 2.52 14.95 8.40
C PRO A 87 1.68 13.94 7.58
N LEU A 88 1.61 14.04 6.25
CA LEU A 88 0.73 13.21 5.41
C LEU A 88 1.27 13.08 3.97
N PRO A 89 0.87 12.04 3.19
CA PRO A 89 1.59 11.64 1.99
C PRO A 89 1.44 12.69 0.88
N VAL A 90 2.57 13.08 0.30
CA VAL A 90 2.61 13.73 -1.02
C VAL A 90 1.88 12.78 -1.99
N PRO A 91 0.84 13.23 -2.72
CA PRO A 91 0.20 12.40 -3.74
C PRO A 91 1.28 11.83 -4.66
N LEU A 92 1.22 10.53 -4.98
CA LEU A 92 2.09 9.92 -5.97
C LEU A 92 1.93 10.71 -7.28
N GLN A 93 2.88 11.61 -7.56
CA GLN A 93 2.90 12.32 -8.83
C GLN A 93 3.09 11.26 -9.91
N LYS A 94 2.14 11.18 -10.84
CA LYS A 94 2.26 10.30 -12.00
C LYS A 94 3.60 10.62 -12.68
N PRO A 95 4.47 9.64 -12.97
CA PRO A 95 5.72 9.93 -13.65
C PRO A 95 5.39 10.64 -14.97
N ALA A 96 6.01 11.80 -15.19
CA ALA A 96 5.87 12.54 -16.43
C ALA A 96 6.22 11.59 -17.58
N ARG A 97 5.27 11.37 -18.48
CA ARG A 97 5.42 10.50 -19.64
C ARG A 97 6.62 11.04 -20.44
N ARG A 98 7.78 10.36 -20.37
CA ARG A 98 8.93 10.67 -21.23
C ARG A 98 8.42 10.54 -22.67
N ARG A 99 8.31 11.66 -23.37
CA ARG A 99 8.12 11.64 -24.84
C ARG A 99 9.35 10.93 -25.39
N ALA A 100 9.14 9.77 -26.00
CA ALA A 100 10.16 9.16 -26.83
C ALA A 100 10.47 10.17 -27.94
N SER A 101 11.71 10.66 -27.95
CA SER A 101 12.25 11.41 -29.07
C SER A 101 12.27 10.46 -30.27
N THR A 102 11.34 10.68 -31.20
CA THR A 102 11.35 10.05 -32.52
C THR A 102 12.56 10.58 -33.28
N GLY A 103 13.71 9.94 -33.12
CA GLY A 103 14.89 10.16 -33.95
C GLY A 103 14.75 9.31 -35.20
N ARG A 104 14.22 9.92 -36.28
CA ARG A 104 14.27 9.39 -37.64
C ARG A 104 15.17 10.32 -38.44
N SER A 105 16.38 9.88 -38.74
CA SER A 105 17.14 10.23 -39.95
C SER A 105 18.22 9.17 -40.13
#